data_AF-A0A9E4L5U0-F1
#
_entry.id   AF-A0A9E4L5U0-F1
#
_cell.length_a   1.000
_cell.length_b   1.000
_cell.length_c   1.000
_cell.angle_alpha   90.00
_cell.angle_beta   90.00
_cell.angle_gamma   90.00
#
_symmetry.space_group_name_H-M   'P 1'
#
loop_
_entity.id
_entity.type
_entity.pdbx_description
1 polymer ?
#
loop_
_entity_poly.entity_id
_entity_poly.type
_entity_poly.pdbx_seq_one_letter_code
_entity_poly.pdbx_strand_id
1 'polypeptide(L)'
;MPAAGAAFSTLSAVWNVASSAASLEWEWAPTKGTGTVYCWTTVYQALDPAFAENVPYAAVVVELDEGPRLTTWVTGVAPDELRVGLPVAVWFDQVSDEVTLPKFKPQAAL
;
A
#
# COMPACT_ATOMS: atom_id res chain seq x y z
N MET A 1 -21.17 11.73 30.52
CA MET A 1 -20.45 12.55 31.52
C MET A 1 -20.25 11.68 32.76
N PRO A 2 -19.00 11.44 33.17
CA PRO A 2 -18.31 12.30 34.13
C PRO A 2 -17.11 13.05 33.51
N ALA A 3 -16.53 13.94 34.31
CA ALA A 3 -15.67 15.05 33.93
C ALA A 3 -14.23 14.91 34.46
N ALA A 4 -13.31 15.52 33.70
CA ALA A 4 -12.08 16.25 34.08
C ALA A 4 -11.05 15.64 35.05
N GLY A 5 -9.80 15.51 34.56
CA GLY A 5 -8.58 15.37 35.35
C GLY A 5 -7.33 15.38 34.46
N ALA A 6 -6.56 16.47 34.53
CA ALA A 6 -5.42 16.84 33.68
C ALA A 6 -4.30 15.79 33.53
N ALA A 7 -3.65 15.73 32.35
CA ALA A 7 -2.26 16.16 32.15
C ALA A 7 -1.76 15.73 30.74
N PHE A 8 -1.53 16.72 29.87
CA PHE A 8 -0.69 16.59 28.68
C PHE A 8 0.78 16.52 29.11
N SER A 9 1.50 15.44 28.79
CA SER A 9 2.94 15.43 28.47
C SER A 9 3.49 14.00 28.54
N THR A 10 3.53 13.30 27.41
CA THR A 10 4.75 12.86 26.70
C THR A 10 4.30 11.92 25.59
N LEU A 11 4.51 12.38 24.35
CA LEU A 11 4.27 11.65 23.12
C LEU A 11 5.08 10.34 23.10
N SER A 12 4.41 9.22 23.36
CA SER A 12 4.86 7.92 22.88
C SER A 12 3.68 6.97 22.77
N ALA A 13 3.58 6.32 21.61
CA ALA A 13 2.74 5.15 21.33
C ALA A 13 1.21 5.36 21.28
N VAL A 14 0.73 6.03 20.22
CA VAL A 14 -0.50 5.59 19.54
C VAL A 14 -0.07 4.98 18.21
N TRP A 15 0.52 3.79 18.30
CA TRP A 15 0.71 2.86 17.19
C TRP A 15 0.86 1.48 17.82
N ASN A 16 -0.25 0.76 17.95
CA ASN A 16 -0.18 -0.67 18.18
C ASN A 16 -1.50 -1.34 17.79
N VAL A 17 -1.61 -1.80 16.55
CA VAL A 17 -2.17 -3.15 16.36
C VAL A 17 -1.05 -4.08 16.82
N ALA A 18 -0.95 -4.27 18.12
CA ALA A 18 -0.05 -5.25 18.70
C ALA A 18 -0.71 -6.61 18.46
N SER A 19 -0.14 -7.43 17.59
CA SER A 19 -0.44 -8.88 17.57
C SER A 19 -0.07 -9.56 18.91
N SER A 20 0.52 -8.82 19.85
CA SER A 20 0.96 -9.27 21.17
C SER A 20 0.01 -8.93 22.31
N ALA A 21 -1.03 -8.12 22.08
CA ALA A 21 -2.08 -7.88 23.07
C ALA A 21 -3.34 -8.61 22.63
N ALA A 22 -3.88 -9.50 23.46
CA ALA A 22 -5.11 -10.25 23.17
C ALA A 22 -6.39 -9.38 23.14
N SER A 23 -6.27 -8.09 22.84
CA SER A 23 -7.38 -7.17 22.65
C SER A 23 -7.97 -7.34 21.26
N LEU A 24 -9.29 -7.48 21.19
CA LEU A 24 -10.04 -7.47 19.93
C LEU A 24 -10.41 -6.05 19.48
N GLU A 25 -9.87 -5.03 20.14
CA GLU A 25 -10.09 -3.63 19.80
C GLU A 25 -9.18 -3.23 18.63
N TRP A 26 -9.79 -2.78 17.53
CA TRP A 26 -9.12 -2.27 16.34
C TRP A 26 -9.92 -1.10 15.78
N GLU A 27 -9.22 -0.16 15.14
CA GLU A 27 -9.84 0.96 14.45
C GLU A 27 -9.23 1.15 13.06
N TRP A 28 -9.99 1.80 12.18
CA TRP A 28 -9.48 2.20 10.87
C TRP A 28 -8.65 3.48 11.02
N ALA A 29 -7.42 3.45 10.53
CA ALA A 29 -6.56 4.62 10.46
C ALA A 29 -6.29 5.01 8.99
N PRO A 30 -6.31 6.30 8.64
CA PRO A 30 -5.88 6.74 7.31
C PRO A 30 -4.38 6.46 7.13
N THR A 31 -4.01 6.08 5.91
CA THR A 31 -2.60 5.91 5.50
C THR A 31 -2.16 7.12 4.68
N LYS A 32 -0.86 7.44 4.69
CA LYS A 32 -0.28 8.48 3.83
C LYS A 32 -0.27 8.09 2.36
N GLY A 33 -0.41 6.79 2.07
CA GLY A 33 -0.38 6.26 0.72
C GLY A 33 1.02 6.28 0.09
N THR A 34 2.07 6.41 0.89
CA THR A 34 3.48 6.37 0.45
C THR A 34 4.14 5.08 0.90
N GLY A 35 5.13 4.62 0.15
CA GLY A 35 5.85 3.40 0.48
C GLY A 35 7.01 3.11 -0.47
N THR A 36 7.54 1.90 -0.37
CA THR A 36 8.63 1.42 -1.21
C THR A 36 8.34 0.05 -1.80
N VAL A 37 8.86 -0.23 -2.99
CA VAL A 37 8.78 -1.56 -3.60
C VAL A 37 9.57 -2.56 -2.74
N TYR A 38 8.87 -3.48 -2.09
CA TYR A 38 9.48 -4.53 -1.25
C TYR A 38 10.01 -5.69 -2.10
N CYS A 39 9.18 -6.22 -2.98
CA CYS A 39 9.57 -7.22 -3.97
C CYS A 39 8.63 -7.16 -5.18
N TRP A 40 9.03 -7.76 -6.29
CA TRP A 40 8.22 -7.83 -7.50
C TRP A 40 8.58 -9.05 -8.36
N THR A 41 7.68 -9.41 -9.26
CA THR A 41 7.93 -10.40 -10.32
C THR A 41 7.20 -10.01 -11.59
N THR A 42 7.79 -10.30 -12.75
CA THR A 42 7.11 -10.13 -14.04
C THR A 42 6.29 -11.37 -14.37
N VAL A 43 5.02 -11.16 -14.66
CA VAL A 43 4.11 -12.17 -15.15
C VAL A 43 4.08 -12.13 -16.68
N TYR A 44 4.61 -13.19 -17.30
CA TYR A 44 4.66 -13.37 -18.76
C TYR A 44 3.53 -14.22 -19.32
N GLN A 45 2.72 -14.83 -18.46
CA GLN A 45 1.58 -15.64 -18.86
C GLN A 45 0.43 -15.39 -17.89
N ALA A 46 -0.68 -14.88 -18.40
CA ALA A 46 -1.87 -14.64 -17.59
C ALA A 46 -2.52 -15.97 -17.20
N LEU A 47 -2.83 -16.13 -15.91
CA LEU A 47 -3.58 -17.28 -15.40
C LEU A 47 -5.09 -17.07 -15.53
N ASP A 48 -5.54 -15.82 -15.51
CA ASP A 48 -6.93 -15.42 -15.71
C ASP A 48 -7.04 -14.59 -17.00
N PRO A 49 -8.01 -14.85 -17.90
CA PRO A 49 -8.21 -14.09 -19.12
C PRO A 49 -8.32 -12.57 -18.92
N ALA A 50 -8.81 -12.12 -17.76
CA ALA A 50 -8.93 -10.70 -17.43
C ALA A 50 -7.58 -9.96 -17.41
N PHE A 51 -6.46 -10.67 -17.26
CA PHE A 51 -5.11 -10.09 -17.27
C PHE A 51 -4.34 -10.35 -18.57
N ALA A 52 -4.94 -11.03 -19.55
CA ALA A 52 -4.26 -11.44 -20.78
C ALA A 52 -3.72 -10.24 -21.57
N GLU A 53 -4.47 -9.14 -21.61
CA GLU A 53 -4.09 -7.91 -22.31
C GLU A 53 -2.99 -7.10 -21.59
N ASN A 54 -2.70 -7.42 -20.33
CA ASN A 54 -1.70 -6.71 -19.54
C ASN A 54 -0.33 -7.39 -19.56
N VAL A 55 -0.21 -8.58 -20.15
CA VAL A 55 1.06 -9.30 -20.22
C VAL A 55 2.02 -8.60 -21.20
N PRO A 56 3.30 -8.37 -20.84
CA PRO A 56 3.89 -8.61 -19.52
C PRO A 56 3.56 -7.49 -18.52
N TYR A 57 3.15 -7.86 -17.30
CA TYR A 57 2.98 -6.91 -16.19
C TYR A 57 3.79 -7.32 -14.98
N ALA A 58 4.05 -6.37 -14.08
CA ALA A 58 4.69 -6.63 -12.81
C ALA A 58 3.66 -6.79 -11.69
N ALA A 59 3.68 -7.93 -11.00
CA ALA A 59 3.03 -8.08 -9.71
C ALA A 59 4.00 -7.58 -8.63
N VAL A 60 3.57 -6.58 -7.84
CA VAL A 60 4.45 -5.85 -6.92
C VAL A 60 3.89 -5.95 -5.50
N VAL A 61 4.79 -6.11 -4.53
CA VAL A 61 4.48 -5.90 -3.12
C VAL A 61 5.08 -4.57 -2.71
N VAL A 62 4.25 -3.64 -2.27
CA VAL A 62 4.67 -2.35 -1.72
C VAL A 62 4.61 -2.44 -0.19
N GLU A 63 5.69 -2.07 0.48
CA GLU A 63 5.70 -1.82 1.93
C GLU A 63 5.37 -0.35 2.15
N LEU A 64 4.24 -0.08 2.78
CA LEU A 64 3.83 1.27 3.14
C LEU A 64 4.72 1.81 4.26
N ASP A 65 4.88 3.14 4.33
CA ASP A 65 5.69 3.78 5.37
C ASP A 65 5.19 3.49 6.79
N GLU A 66 3.90 3.15 6.93
CA GLU A 66 3.28 2.73 8.19
C GLU A 66 3.58 1.27 8.58
N GLY A 67 4.15 0.46 7.67
CA GLY A 67 4.54 -0.93 7.90
C GLY A 67 3.74 -2.02 7.18
N PRO A 68 2.42 -1.89 6.91
CA PRO A 68 1.67 -2.88 6.16
C PRO A 68 2.21 -3.09 4.74
N ARG A 69 2.00 -4.30 4.20
CA ARG A 69 2.35 -4.63 2.81
C ARG A 69 1.12 -4.85 1.97
N LEU A 70 1.13 -4.31 0.77
CA LEU A 70 0.04 -4.42 -0.19
C LEU A 70 0.53 -5.03 -1.51
N THR A 71 -0.16 -6.08 -1.96
CA THR A 71 0.04 -6.62 -3.30
C THR A 71 -0.75 -5.78 -4.31
N THR A 72 -0.05 -5.18 -5.26
CA THR A 72 -0.58 -4.17 -6.17
C THR A 72 0.30 -4.07 -7.42
N TRP A 73 0.05 -3.09 -8.28
CA TRP A 73 0.83 -2.77 -9.46
C TRP A 73 1.48 -1.41 -9.31
N VAL A 74 2.66 -1.25 -9.90
CA VAL A 74 3.28 0.05 -10.09
C VAL A 74 3.13 0.43 -11.56
N THR A 75 2.47 1.55 -11.84
CA THR A 75 2.22 2.06 -13.19
C THR A 75 3.14 3.25 -13.50
N GLY A 76 3.26 3.58 -14.78
CA GLY A 76 4.13 4.68 -15.24
C GLY A 76 5.62 4.32 -15.34
N VAL A 77 5.97 3.05 -15.14
CA VAL A 77 7.30 2.48 -15.40
C VAL A 77 7.14 1.11 -16.04
N ALA A 78 8.10 0.73 -16.86
CA ALA A 78 8.15 -0.61 -17.41
C ALA A 78 8.61 -1.63 -16.32
N PRO A 79 8.24 -2.92 -16.43
CA PRO A 79 8.62 -3.93 -15.44
C PRO A 79 10.13 -4.05 -15.19
N ASP A 80 10.95 -3.81 -16.20
CA ASP A 80 12.42 -3.83 -16.14
C ASP A 80 13.04 -2.60 -15.45
N GLU A 81 12.26 -1.54 -15.28
CA GLU A 81 12.66 -0.34 -14.52
C GLU A 81 12.34 -0.47 -13.02
N LEU A 82 11.60 -1.51 -12.62
CA LEU A 82 11.30 -1.76 -11.21
C LEU A 82 12.53 -2.24 -10.45
N ARG A 83 12.71 -1.68 -9.26
CA ARG A 83 13.77 -2.05 -8.34
C ARG A 83 13.24 -2.10 -6.92
N VAL A 84 13.76 -3.05 -6.14
CA VAL A 84 13.52 -3.08 -4.70
C VAL A 84 14.00 -1.76 -4.08
N GLY A 85 13.20 -1.19 -3.18
CA GLY A 85 13.42 0.12 -2.56
C GLY A 85 13.01 1.31 -3.41
N LEU A 86 12.40 1.13 -4.59
CA LEU A 86 11.87 2.26 -5.38
C LEU A 86 10.77 2.99 -4.58
N PRO A 87 10.90 4.31 -4.31
CA PRO A 87 9.87 5.07 -3.62
C PRO A 87 8.65 5.29 -4.51
N VAL A 88 7.47 5.03 -3.96
CA VAL A 88 6.20 5.10 -4.67
C VAL A 88 5.12 5.81 -3.85
N ALA A 89 4.10 6.32 -4.52
CA ALA A 89 2.91 6.86 -3.90
C ALA A 89 1.65 6.32 -4.59
N VAL A 90 0.58 6.20 -3.80
CA VAL A 90 -0.69 5.61 -4.22
C VAL A 90 -1.35 6.47 -5.28
N TRP A 91 -1.94 5.81 -6.26
CA TRP A 91 -2.81 6.38 -7.27
C TRP A 91 -4.00 5.44 -7.46
N PHE A 92 -5.14 5.99 -7.83
CA PHE A 92 -6.37 5.21 -7.99
C PHE A 92 -6.69 5.06 -9.48
N ASP A 93 -6.57 3.84 -9.98
CA ASP A 93 -6.93 3.49 -11.36
C ASP A 93 -8.38 3.02 -11.40
N GLN A 94 -9.20 3.71 -12.20
CA GLN A 94 -10.53 3.25 -12.53
C GLN A 94 -10.43 2.14 -13.59
N VAL A 95 -10.74 0.90 -13.21
CA VAL A 95 -10.61 -0.29 -14.08
C VAL A 95 -11.94 -0.71 -14.71
N SER A 96 -13.05 -0.19 -14.18
CA SER A 96 -14.37 -0.24 -14.79
C SER A 96 -15.20 0.95 -14.30
N ASP A 97 -16.44 1.10 -14.77
CA ASP A 97 -17.34 2.17 -14.31
C ASP A 97 -17.68 2.07 -12.81
N GLU A 98 -17.53 0.89 -12.21
CA GLU A 98 -17.91 0.61 -10.82
C GLU A 98 -16.72 0.34 -9.89
N VAL A 99 -15.54 -0.01 -10.45
CA VAL A 99 -14.39 -0.48 -9.67
C VAL A 99 -13.19 0.43 -9.85
N THR A 100 -12.66 0.89 -8.73
CA THR A 100 -11.40 1.64 -8.64
C THR A 100 -10.41 0.86 -7.78
N LEU A 101 -9.20 0.62 -8.32
CA LEU A 101 -8.16 -0.12 -7.62
C LEU A 101 -7.03 0.80 -7.17
N PRO A 102 -6.52 0.65 -5.94
CA PRO A 102 -5.30 1.32 -5.51
C PRO A 102 -4.09 0.69 -6.19
N LYS A 103 -3.39 1.51 -6.98
CA LYS A 103 -2.09 1.21 -7.60
C LYS A 103 -1.06 2.23 -7.11
N PHE A 104 0.16 2.14 -7.62
CA PHE A 104 1.26 3.02 -7.22
C PHE A 104 1.98 3.60 -8.43
N LYS A 105 2.58 4.77 -8.26
CA LYS A 105 3.49 5.40 -9.23
C LYS A 105 4.80 5.79 -8.54
N PRO A 106 5.94 5.84 -9.25
CA PRO A 106 7.17 6.38 -8.69
C PRO A 106 6.97 7.82 -8.21
N GLN A 107 7.50 8.16 -7.03
CA GLN A 107 7.38 9.53 -6.50
C GLN A 107 8.07 10.59 -7.38
N ALA A 108 9.11 10.22 -8.12
CA ALA A 108 9.77 11.14 -9.05
C ALA A 108 8.93 11.49 -10.29
N ALA A 109 7.82 10.78 -10.51
CA ALA A 109 6.93 10.94 -11.65
C ALA A 109 5.59 11.64 -11.30
N LEU A 110 5.46 12.17 -10.07
CA LEU A 110 4.31 12.94 -9.57
C LEU A 110 4.69 14.41 -9.42
#